data_AF-A0A327N966-F1
#
_entry.id   AF-A0A327N966-F1
#
_cell.length_a   1.000
_cell.length_b   1.000
_cell.length_c   1.000
_cell.angle_alpha   90.00
_cell.angle_beta   90.00
_cell.angle_gamma   90.00
#
_symmetry.space_group_name_H-M   'P 1'
#
loop_
_entity.id
_entity.type
_entity.pdbx_description
1 polymer ?
#
loop_
_entity_poly.entity_id
_entity_poly.type
_entity_poly.pdbx_seq_one_letter_code
_entity_poly.pdbx_strand_id
1 'polypeptide(L)'
;MEAFYSQLKDMVMELVTLAHITLNRIGSINASGFGARRARTFITEVVDSTTLTLQQIVVEIAEANGELSGALHNLREERYGYPAGQVVFNVQGISTQYSTPYAVCQVIPALKIDNRYFQLEEVETKGSTFYRPDVED
;
A
#
# COMPACT_ATOMS: atom_id res chain seq x y z
N MET A 1 33.66 21.56 11.06
CA MET A 1 32.52 22.02 10.23
C MET A 1 32.39 21.19 8.94
N GLU A 2 33.47 20.63 8.40
CA GLU A 2 33.42 19.73 7.21
C GLU A 2 32.81 18.34 7.47
N ALA A 3 32.86 17.82 8.70
CA ALA A 3 32.35 16.48 9.02
C ALA A 3 30.81 16.35 8.86
N PHE A 4 30.05 17.43 9.05
CA PHE A 4 28.59 17.43 8.84
C PHE A 4 28.20 17.45 7.36
N TYR A 5 28.99 18.13 6.52
CA TYR A 5 28.77 18.18 5.06
C TYR A 5 29.08 16.84 4.37
N SER A 6 29.94 16.01 4.97
CA SER A 6 30.24 14.68 4.44
C SER A 6 29.09 13.70 4.59
N GLN A 7 28.28 13.79 5.66
CA GLN A 7 27.12 12.89 5.86
C GLN A 7 25.93 13.21 4.95
N LEU A 8 25.79 14.46 4.49
CA LEU A 8 24.72 14.86 3.57
C LEU A 8 25.00 14.47 2.11
N LYS A 9 26.24 14.13 1.77
CA LYS A 9 26.67 13.89 0.38
C LYS A 9 26.24 12.52 -0.16
N ASP A 10 25.86 11.59 0.72
CA ASP A 10 25.54 10.20 0.39
C ASP A 10 24.06 9.84 0.63
N MET A 11 23.22 10.80 1.05
CA MET A 11 21.78 10.56 1.21
C MET A 11 21.11 10.50 -0.17
N VAL A 12 20.82 9.29 -0.63
CA VAL A 12 20.12 9.07 -1.90
C VAL A 12 18.63 9.33 -1.70
N MET A 13 18.10 10.30 -2.44
CA MET A 13 16.67 10.59 -2.49
C MET A 13 16.05 9.92 -3.70
N GLU A 14 15.02 9.12 -3.48
CA GLU A 14 14.35 8.36 -4.53
C GLU A 14 12.83 8.58 -4.46
N LEU A 15 12.21 8.83 -5.60
CA LEU A 15 10.75 8.81 -5.72
C LEU A 15 10.30 7.36 -5.85
N VAL A 16 9.50 6.89 -4.90
CA VAL A 16 8.99 5.52 -4.85
C VAL A 16 7.47 5.51 -4.78
N THR A 17 6.87 4.36 -5.08
CA THR A 17 5.44 4.11 -4.85
C THR A 17 5.31 3.13 -3.69
N LEU A 18 4.54 3.49 -2.67
CA LEU A 18 4.26 2.62 -1.52
C LEU A 18 2.84 2.05 -1.61
N ALA A 19 2.70 0.76 -1.32
CA ALA A 19 1.41 0.14 -1.06
C ALA A 19 1.26 -0.09 0.44
N HIS A 20 0.23 0.52 1.03
CA HIS A 20 -0.27 0.23 2.37
C HIS A 20 -1.34 -0.85 2.24
N ILE A 21 -1.02 -2.07 2.67
CA ILE A 21 -1.87 -3.25 2.48
C ILE A 21 -2.36 -3.70 3.84
N THR A 22 -3.66 -3.57 4.07
CA THR A 22 -4.32 -4.08 5.28
C THR A 22 -5.01 -5.40 4.96
N LEU A 23 -4.54 -6.49 5.56
CA LEU A 23 -5.19 -7.81 5.49
C LEU A 23 -6.08 -7.96 6.72
N ASN A 24 -7.40 -7.97 6.53
CA ASN A 24 -8.38 -7.93 7.63
C ASN A 24 -8.56 -9.26 8.37
N ARG A 25 -8.20 -10.37 7.71
CA ARG A 25 -8.50 -11.72 8.21
C ARG A 25 -7.47 -12.77 7.77
N ILE A 26 -6.19 -12.49 7.97
CA ILE A 26 -5.12 -13.46 7.69
C ILE A 26 -5.38 -14.78 8.44
N GLY A 27 -5.20 -15.90 7.75
CA GLY A 27 -5.40 -17.27 8.24
C GLY A 27 -6.86 -17.73 8.19
N SER A 28 -7.80 -16.88 7.76
CA SER A 28 -9.23 -17.21 7.76
C SER A 28 -9.66 -18.12 6.62
N ILE A 29 -8.82 -18.32 5.61
CA ILE A 29 -9.16 -19.21 4.49
C ILE A 29 -8.94 -20.67 4.87
N ASN A 30 -8.00 -20.94 5.80
CA ASN A 30 -7.63 -22.30 6.19
C ASN A 30 -8.17 -22.71 7.57
N ALA A 31 -8.62 -21.76 8.39
CA ALA A 31 -9.05 -22.05 9.76
C ALA A 31 -10.49 -22.58 9.81
N SER A 32 -10.64 -23.84 10.24
CA SER A 32 -11.90 -24.47 10.67
C SER A 32 -12.40 -23.98 12.04
N GLY A 33 -11.94 -22.83 12.53
CA GLY A 33 -12.27 -22.33 13.86
C GLY A 33 -12.05 -20.83 14.02
N PHE A 34 -12.76 -20.25 15.00
CA PHE A 34 -12.79 -18.83 15.38
C PHE A 34 -11.45 -18.31 15.98
N GLY A 35 -10.32 -18.67 15.40
CA GLY A 35 -9.01 -18.13 15.76
C GLY A 35 -8.97 -16.62 15.53
N ALA A 36 -8.31 -15.90 16.44
CA ALA A 36 -8.28 -14.43 16.47
C ALA A 36 -7.96 -13.82 15.10
N ARG A 37 -9.00 -13.28 14.45
CA ARG A 37 -8.91 -12.51 13.21
C ARG A 37 -8.11 -11.25 13.49
N ARG A 38 -6.81 -11.28 13.21
CA ARG A 38 -5.94 -10.12 13.42
C ARG A 38 -5.79 -9.40 12.09
N ALA A 39 -6.43 -8.24 11.98
CA ALA A 39 -6.09 -7.30 10.95
C ALA A 39 -4.60 -6.92 11.09
N ARG A 40 -3.87 -6.91 9.99
CA ARG A 40 -2.48 -6.44 9.96
C ARG A 40 -2.25 -5.57 8.74
N THR A 41 -1.51 -4.50 8.94
CA THR A 41 -1.11 -3.58 7.87
C THR A 41 0.36 -3.76 7.57
N PHE A 42 0.68 -3.83 6.28
CA PHE A 42 2.01 -3.93 5.73
C PHE A 42 2.26 -2.74 4.82
N ILE A 43 3.52 -2.31 4.75
CA ILE A 43 3.97 -1.26 3.84
C ILE A 43 5.07 -1.87 3.00
N THR A 44 4.96 -1.74 1.67
CA THR A 44 5.97 -2.20 0.73
C THR A 44 6.11 -1.23 -0.42
N GLU A 45 7.31 -1.13 -0.98
CA GLU A 45 7.51 -0.51 -2.29
C GLU A 45 6.88 -1.38 -3.37
N VAL A 46 6.28 -0.74 -4.37
CA VAL A 46 5.65 -1.40 -5.52
C VAL A 46 6.10 -0.75 -6.82
N VAL A 47 6.17 -1.53 -7.88
CA VAL A 47 6.55 -1.04 -9.21
C VAL A 47 5.45 -0.18 -9.84
N ASP A 48 4.19 -0.52 -9.59
CA ASP A 48 3.02 0.20 -10.08
C ASP A 48 1.79 -0.01 -9.19
N SER A 49 0.73 0.74 -9.46
CA SER A 49 -0.55 0.68 -8.75
C SER A 49 -1.58 -0.23 -9.40
N THR A 50 -1.17 -1.12 -10.31
CA THR A 50 -2.12 -1.97 -11.04
C THR A 50 -2.76 -3.00 -10.12
N THR A 51 -4.03 -3.33 -10.40
CA THR A 51 -4.77 -4.35 -9.64
C THR A 51 -4.05 -5.69 -9.63
N LEU A 52 -3.37 -6.07 -10.71
CA LEU A 52 -2.64 -7.34 -10.80
C LEU A 52 -1.42 -7.36 -9.86
N THR A 53 -0.60 -6.30 -9.90
CA THR A 53 0.57 -6.16 -9.01
C THR A 53 0.15 -6.22 -7.54
N LEU A 54 -0.89 -5.46 -7.17
CA LEU A 54 -1.38 -5.43 -5.80
C LEU A 54 -1.98 -6.77 -5.36
N GLN A 55 -2.67 -7.48 -6.26
CA GLN A 55 -3.22 -8.80 -5.97
C GLN A 55 -2.11 -9.82 -5.68
N GLN A 56 -1.05 -9.82 -6.48
CA GLN A 56 0.11 -10.70 -6.29
C GLN A 56 0.78 -10.45 -4.94
N ILE A 57 1.04 -9.19 -4.61
CA ILE A 57 1.64 -8.81 -3.31
C ILE A 57 0.74 -9.21 -2.14
N VAL A 58 -0.58 -9.01 -2.25
CA VAL A 58 -1.54 -9.45 -1.22
C VAL A 58 -1.42 -10.95 -0.97
N VAL A 59 -1.32 -11.76 -2.05
CA VAL A 59 -1.17 -13.22 -1.93
C VAL A 59 0.17 -13.57 -1.26
N GLU A 60 1.27 -12.98 -1.70
CA GLU A 60 2.61 -13.23 -1.15
C GLU A 60 2.69 -12.90 0.34
N ILE A 61 2.19 -11.72 0.74
CA ILE A 61 2.16 -11.31 2.15
C ILE A 61 1.28 -12.27 2.97
N ALA A 62 0.12 -12.65 2.44
CA ALA A 62 -0.81 -13.52 3.14
C ALA A 62 -0.22 -14.92 3.37
N GLU A 63 0.40 -15.52 2.35
CA GLU A 63 1.07 -16.82 2.45
C GLU A 63 2.24 -16.76 3.45
N ALA A 64 3.06 -15.71 3.39
CA ALA A 64 4.15 -15.49 4.34
C ALA A 64 3.67 -15.29 5.80
N ASN A 65 2.39 -14.96 6.01
CA ASN A 65 1.82 -14.66 7.33
C ASN A 65 0.78 -15.69 7.82
N GLY A 66 0.70 -16.86 7.17
CA GLY A 66 -0.07 -18.00 7.69
C GLY A 66 -1.25 -18.45 6.82
N GLU A 67 -1.43 -17.91 5.62
CA GLU A 67 -2.24 -18.60 4.61
C GLU A 67 -1.48 -19.77 3.97
N LEU A 68 -2.20 -20.84 3.63
CA LEU A 68 -1.65 -21.91 2.81
C LEU A 68 -1.41 -21.42 1.38
N SER A 69 -0.39 -21.97 0.73
CA SER A 69 -0.13 -21.62 -0.66
C SER A 69 -1.31 -21.97 -1.55
N GLY A 70 -1.76 -21.02 -2.38
CA GLY A 70 -2.92 -21.17 -3.25
C GLY A 70 -4.28 -21.03 -2.56
N ALA A 71 -4.33 -20.76 -1.25
CA ALA A 71 -5.59 -20.53 -0.53
C ALA A 71 -6.41 -19.37 -1.15
N LEU A 72 -5.71 -18.38 -1.71
CA LEU A 72 -6.29 -17.17 -2.29
C LEU A 72 -6.56 -17.25 -3.80
N HIS A 73 -6.66 -18.45 -4.40
CA HIS A 73 -6.89 -18.62 -5.85
C HIS A 73 -8.14 -17.92 -6.41
N ASN A 74 -9.14 -17.65 -5.57
CA ASN A 74 -10.37 -16.91 -5.94
C ASN A 74 -10.38 -15.46 -5.45
N LEU A 75 -9.25 -14.93 -4.99
CA LEU A 75 -9.13 -13.54 -4.61
C LEU A 75 -9.43 -12.67 -5.83
N ARG A 76 -10.33 -11.69 -5.68
CA ARG A 76 -10.74 -10.80 -6.77
C ARG A 76 -10.95 -9.40 -6.26
N GLU A 77 -10.82 -8.45 -7.18
CA GLU A 77 -11.12 -7.04 -6.92
C GLU A 77 -12.62 -6.84 -6.62
N GLU A 78 -12.92 -6.03 -5.62
CA GLU A 78 -14.26 -5.56 -5.28
C GLU A 78 -14.36 -4.06 -5.59
N ARG A 79 -15.14 -3.70 -6.61
CA ARG A 79 -15.09 -2.36 -7.24
C ARG A 79 -16.05 -1.32 -6.66
N TYR A 80 -17.00 -1.73 -5.82
CA TYR A 80 -18.10 -0.88 -5.39
C TYR A 80 -18.09 -0.67 -3.88
N GLY A 81 -18.41 0.55 -3.45
CA GLY A 81 -18.58 0.87 -2.02
C GLY A 81 -17.30 1.29 -1.29
N TYR A 82 -16.19 1.54 -2.00
CA TYR A 82 -14.92 1.92 -1.40
C TYR A 82 -14.46 3.33 -1.84
N PRO A 83 -13.71 4.05 -0.98
CA PRO A 83 -13.16 5.36 -1.32
C PRO A 83 -12.30 5.33 -2.58
N ALA A 84 -12.27 6.45 -3.31
CA ALA A 84 -11.37 6.61 -4.44
C ALA A 84 -9.91 6.43 -4.02
N GLY A 85 -9.09 5.82 -4.88
CA GLY A 85 -7.68 5.54 -4.59
C GLY A 85 -7.43 4.29 -3.74
N GLN A 86 -8.47 3.54 -3.37
CA GLN A 86 -8.32 2.21 -2.76
C GLN A 86 -8.56 1.10 -3.80
N VAL A 87 -7.73 0.06 -3.74
CA VAL A 87 -7.97 -1.20 -4.43
C VAL A 87 -8.29 -2.24 -3.37
N VAL A 88 -9.48 -2.82 -3.46
CA VAL A 88 -10.00 -3.74 -2.44
C VAL A 88 -10.10 -5.12 -3.02
N PHE A 89 -9.57 -6.11 -2.30
CA PHE A 89 -9.64 -7.52 -2.68
C PHE A 89 -10.49 -8.30 -1.71
N ASN A 90 -11.28 -9.21 -2.26
CA ASN A 90 -12.12 -10.07 -1.48
C ASN A 90 -12.07 -11.52 -1.98
N VAL A 91 -12.24 -12.44 -1.04
CA VAL A 91 -12.37 -13.87 -1.27
C VAL A 91 -13.34 -14.42 -0.23
N GLN A 92 -14.30 -15.22 -0.66
CA GLN A 92 -15.25 -15.84 0.24
C GLN A 92 -14.80 -17.28 0.52
N GLY A 93 -15.02 -17.75 1.74
CA GLY A 93 -14.83 -19.17 2.03
C GLY A 93 -15.93 -19.98 1.32
N ILE A 94 -15.68 -21.26 1.05
CA ILE A 94 -16.63 -22.14 0.35
C ILE A 94 -18.01 -22.16 1.03
N SER A 95 -18.04 -22.08 2.36
CA SER A 95 -19.27 -22.10 3.18
C SER A 95 -19.41 -20.88 4.10
N THR A 96 -18.53 -19.89 3.99
CA THR A 96 -18.48 -18.75 4.91
C THR A 96 -18.50 -17.43 4.14
N GLN A 97 -19.50 -16.61 4.44
CA GLN A 97 -19.57 -15.24 3.96
C GLN A 97 -18.97 -14.28 4.99
N TYR A 98 -17.96 -13.53 4.56
CA TYR A 98 -17.33 -12.48 5.34
C TYR A 98 -17.95 -11.13 5.00
N SER A 99 -18.33 -10.36 6.03
CA SER A 99 -18.88 -9.01 5.89
C SER A 99 -17.83 -7.94 5.59
N THR A 100 -16.55 -8.23 5.81
CA THR A 100 -15.42 -7.34 5.52
C THR A 100 -14.66 -7.86 4.29
N PRO A 101 -14.02 -7.00 3.47
CA PRO A 101 -13.12 -7.45 2.41
C PRO A 101 -11.87 -8.12 2.98
N TYR A 102 -11.19 -8.93 2.17
CA TYR A 102 -9.99 -9.65 2.60
C TYR A 102 -8.82 -8.70 2.79
N ALA A 103 -8.56 -7.87 1.79
CA ALA A 103 -7.49 -6.89 1.79
C ALA A 103 -7.99 -5.53 1.30
N VAL A 104 -7.42 -4.47 1.86
CA VAL A 104 -7.57 -3.09 1.40
C VAL A 104 -6.18 -2.56 1.10
N CYS A 105 -5.95 -2.11 -0.13
CA CYS A 105 -4.70 -1.55 -0.59
C CYS A 105 -4.87 -0.05 -0.87
N GLN A 106 -4.01 0.75 -0.28
CA GLN A 106 -3.87 2.18 -0.60
C GLN A 106 -2.49 2.41 -1.18
N VAL A 107 -2.43 2.98 -2.38
CA VAL A 107 -1.16 3.26 -3.06
C VAL A 107 -0.88 4.75 -3.00
N ILE A 108 0.31 5.11 -2.52
CA ILE A 108 0.72 6.51 -2.34
C ILE A 108 2.10 6.74 -2.96
N PRO A 109 2.32 7.89 -3.63
CA PRO A 109 3.66 8.33 -3.96
C PRO A 109 4.39 8.72 -2.67
N ALA A 110 5.69 8.40 -2.61
CA ALA A 110 6.52 8.75 -1.46
C ALA A 110 7.94 9.12 -1.91
N LEU A 111 8.59 9.98 -1.14
CA LEU A 111 10.02 10.20 -1.20
C LEU A 111 10.70 9.26 -0.19
N LYS A 112 11.66 8.47 -0.66
CA LYS A 112 12.54 7.67 0.18
C LYS A 112 13.85 8.40 0.37
N ILE A 113 14.30 8.50 1.62
CA ILE A 113 15.61 9.03 1.99
C ILE A 113 16.22 8.03 2.97
N ASP A 114 17.25 7.33 2.51
CA ASP A 114 17.80 6.15 3.19
C ASP A 114 16.71 5.12 3.52
N ASN A 115 16.38 4.93 4.81
CA ASN A 115 15.36 3.99 5.28
C ASN A 115 14.11 4.71 5.84
N ARG A 116 13.88 5.95 5.40
CA ARG A 116 12.74 6.78 5.81
C ARG A 116 11.89 7.09 4.60
N TYR A 117 10.57 7.05 4.79
CA TYR A 117 9.59 7.35 3.76
C TYR A 117 8.80 8.59 4.15
N PHE A 118 8.57 9.45 3.17
CA PHE A 118 7.78 10.66 3.29
C PHE A 118 6.68 10.60 2.24
N GLN A 119 5.42 10.48 2.66
CA GLN A 119 4.28 10.52 1.76
C GLN A 119 4.27 11.86 1.03
N LEU A 120 4.00 11.82 -0.28
CA LEU A 120 3.81 13.01 -1.09
C LEU A 120 2.32 13.29 -1.24
N GLU A 121 1.96 14.54 -1.03
CA GLU A 121 0.63 15.07 -1.30
C GLU A 121 0.75 16.14 -2.38
N GLU A 122 -0.11 16.05 -3.40
CA GLU A 122 -0.17 17.06 -4.43
C GLU A 122 -0.74 18.35 -3.86
N VAL A 123 -0.08 19.48 -4.14
CA VAL A 123 -0.58 20.80 -3.79
C VAL A 123 -1.43 21.32 -4.94
N GLU A 124 -2.72 21.60 -4.69
CA GLU A 124 -3.61 22.20 -5.68
C GLU A 124 -3.08 23.59 -6.06
N THR A 125 -2.80 23.79 -7.35
CA THR A 125 -2.24 25.04 -7.89
C THR A 125 -3.23 25.79 -8.76
N LYS A 126 -4.39 25.23 -9.06
CA LYS A 126 -5.41 25.87 -9.89
C LYS A 126 -5.88 27.18 -9.25
N GLY A 127 -5.70 28.28 -9.99
CA GLY A 127 -6.04 29.63 -9.53
C GLY A 127 -4.96 30.30 -8.67
N SER A 128 -3.81 29.63 -8.48
CA SER A 128 -2.63 30.20 -7.81
C SER A 128 -1.54 30.49 -8.83
N THR A 129 -0.75 31.54 -8.57
CA THR A 129 0.46 31.85 -9.34
C THR A 129 1.66 31.69 -8.42
N PHE A 130 2.68 31.00 -8.89
CA PHE A 130 3.95 30.94 -8.16
C PHE A 130 4.55 32.34 -8.07
N TYR A 131 4.85 32.78 -6.85
CA TYR A 131 5.57 34.02 -6.64
C TYR A 131 6.99 33.90 -7.21
N ARG A 132 7.35 34.81 -8.13
CA ARG A 132 8.68 34.91 -8.75
C ARG A 132 9.25 36.30 -8.48
N PRO A 133 10.22 36.44 -7.56
CA PRO A 133 10.81 37.74 -7.23
C PRO A 133 11.75 38.28 -8.32
N ASP A 134 12.04 37.48 -9.35
CA ASP A 134 13.03 37.71 -10.40
C ASP A 134 12.45 38.17 -11.75
N VAL A 135 11.17 38.55 -11.79
CA VAL A 135 10.55 39.18 -12.96
C VAL A 135 10.42 40.68 -12.69
N GLU A 136 11.39 41.46 -13.18
CA GLU A 136 11.22 42.91 -13.35
C GLU A 136 10.17 43.16 -14.46
N ASP A 137 9.25 44.09 -14.20
CA ASP A 137 8.15 44.49 -15.11
C ASP A 137 8.61 44.92 -16.51
#